data_AF-A0A345EC02-F1
#
_entry.id   AF-A0A345EC02-F1
#
_cell.length_a   1.000
_cell.length_b   1.000
_cell.length_c   1.000
_cell.angle_alpha   90.00
_cell.angle_beta   90.00
_cell.angle_gamma   90.00
#
_symmetry.space_group_name_H-M   'P 1'
#
loop_
_entity.id
_entity.type
_entity.pdbx_description
1 polymer ?
#
loop_
_entity_poly.entity_id
_entity_poly.type
_entity_poly.pdbx_seq_one_letter_code
_entity_poly.pdbx_strand_id
1 'polypeptide(L)'
;MSHPPDDTAPESMGPLDRQTLFLLERHLASDALVVDTTFDLDVYEPRLLRGYLDAGRYPDSVTAGRLDIRWFTTGYFSLHYVEEHNDRDHWECRWDRHPNAHNTRLHFHEPPSATEIVDLELPSLHPLDVYGTVFTAIAQRVKTLWSTEG
;
A
#
# COMPACT_ATOMS: atom_id res chain seq x y z
N MET A 1 24.59 -31.48 24.69
CA MET A 1 25.15 -30.65 23.61
C MET A 1 24.06 -29.68 23.19
N SER A 2 24.12 -28.44 23.68
CA SER A 2 23.15 -27.42 23.34
C SER A 2 23.54 -26.81 22.00
N HIS A 3 22.64 -26.85 21.01
CA HIS A 3 22.79 -26.10 19.77
C HIS A 3 22.71 -24.60 20.10
N PRO A 4 23.57 -23.73 19.55
CA PRO A 4 23.33 -22.30 19.66
C PRO A 4 22.04 -21.96 18.88
N PRO A 5 21.29 -20.93 19.27
CA PRO A 5 20.23 -20.41 18.42
C PRO A 5 20.87 -19.98 17.10
N ASP A 6 20.27 -20.42 16.00
CA ASP A 6 20.67 -20.04 14.65
C ASP A 6 20.43 -18.54 14.51
N ASP A 7 21.48 -17.75 14.68
CA ASP A 7 21.46 -16.29 14.56
C ASP A 7 21.49 -15.96 13.06
N THR A 8 20.43 -16.36 12.35
CA THR A 8 20.24 -15.99 10.96
C THR A 8 19.97 -14.49 10.94
N ALA A 9 20.91 -13.72 10.41
CA ALA A 9 20.71 -12.29 10.16
C ALA A 9 19.34 -12.08 9.49
N PRO A 10 18.56 -11.06 9.91
CA PRO A 10 17.22 -10.86 9.36
C PRO A 10 17.28 -10.75 7.83
N GLU A 11 16.36 -11.46 7.15
CA GLU A 11 16.21 -11.33 5.70
C GLU A 11 16.10 -9.84 5.35
N SER A 12 16.92 -9.36 4.41
CA SER A 12 16.91 -7.96 3.99
C SER A 12 15.76 -7.71 3.01
N MET A 13 15.19 -6.49 3.03
CA MET A 13 14.18 -6.06 2.05
C MET A 13 14.69 -6.16 0.61
N GLY A 14 16.00 -6.04 0.38
CA GLY A 14 16.60 -6.00 -0.96
C GLY A 14 16.38 -4.65 -1.67
N PRO A 15 16.85 -4.51 -2.92
CA PRO A 15 16.69 -3.28 -3.69
C PRO A 15 15.25 -3.11 -4.20
N LEU A 16 14.87 -1.87 -4.52
CA LEU A 16 13.57 -1.55 -5.12
C LEU A 16 13.49 -2.06 -6.56
N ASP A 17 12.35 -2.67 -6.89
CA ASP A 17 12.05 -3.20 -8.20
C ASP A 17 11.42 -2.11 -9.07
N ARG A 18 12.29 -1.38 -9.79
CA ARG A 18 11.88 -0.29 -10.68
C ARG A 18 10.95 -0.77 -11.79
N GLN A 19 11.15 -1.98 -12.32
CA GLN A 19 10.33 -2.48 -13.42
C GLN A 19 8.91 -2.72 -12.95
N THR A 20 8.75 -3.34 -11.78
CA THR A 20 7.44 -3.51 -11.16
C THR A 20 6.81 -2.17 -10.83
N LEU A 21 7.56 -1.20 -10.29
CA LEU A 21 7.01 0.13 -10.00
C LEU A 21 6.56 0.88 -11.26
N PHE A 22 7.29 0.83 -12.38
CA PHE A 22 6.84 1.40 -13.66
C PHE A 22 5.61 0.68 -14.23
N LEU A 23 5.52 -0.64 -14.04
CA LEU A 23 4.32 -1.38 -14.42
C LEU A 23 3.12 -0.88 -13.62
N LEU A 24 3.24 -0.78 -12.30
CA LEU A 24 2.17 -0.33 -11.41
C LEU A 24 1.77 1.13 -11.66
N GLU A 25 2.73 2.01 -11.96
CA GLU A 25 2.45 3.40 -12.32
C GLU A 25 1.56 3.50 -13.56
N ARG A 26 1.86 2.74 -14.62
CA ARG A 26 1.04 2.73 -15.84
C ARG A 26 -0.39 2.27 -15.57
N HIS A 27 -0.58 1.36 -14.62
CA HIS A 27 -1.91 0.91 -14.22
C HIS A 27 -2.63 1.99 -13.41
N LEU A 28 -1.96 2.62 -12.44
CA LEU A 28 -2.52 3.75 -11.70
C LEU A 28 -2.92 4.89 -12.63
N ALA A 29 -2.03 5.32 -13.52
CA ALA A 29 -2.28 6.44 -14.44
C ALA A 29 -3.40 6.15 -15.45
N SER A 30 -3.77 4.88 -15.64
CA SER A 30 -4.90 4.49 -16.49
C SER A 30 -6.24 4.42 -15.77
N ASP A 31 -6.24 4.48 -14.43
CA ASP A 31 -7.44 4.34 -13.63
C ASP A 31 -8.17 5.69 -13.45
N ALA A 32 -9.49 5.68 -13.59
CA ALA A 32 -10.31 6.88 -13.52
C ALA A 32 -10.41 7.51 -12.11
N LEU A 33 -10.03 6.78 -11.06
CA LEU A 33 -9.94 7.30 -9.69
C LEU A 33 -8.62 8.03 -9.43
N VAL A 34 -7.62 7.91 -10.30
CA VAL A 34 -6.30 8.54 -10.14
C VAL A 34 -6.19 9.78 -11.04
N VAL A 35 -5.74 10.90 -10.47
CA VAL A 35 -5.55 12.16 -11.21
C VAL A 35 -4.10 12.42 -11.58
N ASP A 36 -3.16 11.90 -10.79
CA ASP A 36 -1.73 12.09 -11.02
C ASP A 36 -0.92 10.97 -10.40
N THR A 37 0.28 10.75 -10.92
CA THR A 37 1.25 9.84 -10.32
C THR A 37 2.63 10.48 -10.29
N THR A 38 3.38 10.20 -9.23
CA THR A 38 4.74 10.71 -9.08
C THR A 38 5.65 9.62 -8.53
N PHE A 39 6.90 9.63 -8.98
CA PHE A 39 7.96 8.89 -8.32
C PHE A 39 8.70 9.83 -7.39
N ASP A 40 8.80 9.47 -6.11
CA ASP A 40 9.73 10.15 -5.20
C ASP A 40 11.14 9.61 -5.48
N LEU A 41 11.85 10.36 -6.33
CA LEU A 41 13.24 10.11 -6.70
C LEU A 41 14.16 10.92 -5.78
N ASP A 42 14.54 10.36 -4.64
CA ASP A 42 15.73 10.86 -3.92
C ASP A 42 16.97 10.54 -4.78
N VAL A 43 18.00 11.38 -4.71
CA VAL A 43 19.17 11.42 -5.60
C VAL A 43 19.99 10.11 -5.59
N TYR A 44 19.67 9.18 -4.68
CA TYR A 44 20.36 7.92 -4.51
C TYR A 44 19.50 6.67 -4.80
N GLU A 45 18.16 6.76 -4.82
CA GLU A 45 17.26 5.66 -5.22
C GLU A 45 15.79 6.14 -5.34
N PRO A 46 14.99 5.66 -6.33
CA PRO A 46 13.54 5.83 -6.33
C PRO A 46 12.99 5.18 -5.08
N ARG A 47 12.30 5.88 -4.17
CA ARG A 47 11.84 5.32 -2.89
C ARG A 47 10.41 4.82 -2.89
N LEU A 48 9.58 5.41 -3.74
CA LEU A 48 8.13 5.34 -3.63
C LEU A 48 7.48 5.73 -4.97
N LEU A 49 6.46 4.97 -5.37
CA LEU A 49 5.45 5.41 -6.35
C LEU A 49 4.25 5.95 -5.57
N ARG A 50 3.82 7.17 -5.88
CA ARG A 50 2.62 7.77 -5.29
C ARG A 50 1.57 7.99 -6.36
N GLY A 51 0.38 7.44 -6.16
CA GLY A 51 -0.83 7.78 -6.90
C GLY A 51 -1.69 8.74 -6.11
N TYR A 52 -2.06 9.87 -6.71
CA TYR A 52 -3.00 10.83 -6.15
C TYR A 52 -4.40 10.53 -6.67
N LEU A 53 -5.36 10.36 -5.75
CA LEU A 53 -6.74 10.05 -6.09
C LEU A 53 -7.53 11.33 -6.31
N ASP A 54 -8.49 11.28 -7.22
CA ASP A 54 -9.38 12.38 -7.56
C ASP A 54 -10.25 12.75 -6.34
N ALA A 55 -9.99 13.90 -5.72
CA ALA A 55 -10.79 14.40 -4.60
C ALA A 55 -12.28 14.55 -4.98
N GLY A 56 -12.60 14.80 -6.26
CA GLY A 56 -13.98 14.85 -6.74
C GLY A 56 -14.71 13.49 -6.72
N ARG A 57 -14.02 12.39 -6.40
CA ARG A 57 -14.61 11.06 -6.21
C ARG A 57 -14.98 10.78 -4.77
N TYR A 58 -14.62 11.65 -3.84
CA TYR A 58 -14.93 11.53 -2.43
C TYR A 58 -16.04 12.49 -2.01
N PRO A 59 -16.77 12.20 -0.92
CA PRO A 59 -17.59 13.21 -0.26
C PRO A 59 -16.75 14.39 0.24
N ASP A 60 -17.41 15.52 0.49
CA ASP A 60 -16.79 16.76 0.96
C ASP A 60 -16.00 16.60 2.27
N SER A 61 -16.30 15.57 3.08
CA SER A 61 -15.57 15.25 4.31
C SER A 61 -14.12 14.84 4.08
N VAL A 62 -13.80 14.26 2.92
CA VAL A 62 -12.45 13.82 2.54
C VAL A 62 -11.85 14.79 1.53
N THR A 63 -10.74 15.40 1.92
CA THR A 63 -10.08 16.47 1.15
C THR A 63 -9.01 15.96 0.19
N ALA A 64 -8.40 14.83 0.51
CA ALA A 64 -7.38 14.20 -0.34
C ALA A 64 -7.34 12.69 -0.10
N GLY A 65 -7.06 11.93 -1.17
CA GLY A 65 -6.75 10.51 -1.11
C GLY A 65 -5.45 10.21 -1.85
N ARG A 66 -4.61 9.32 -1.31
CA ARG A 66 -3.37 8.90 -1.98
C ARG A 66 -3.03 7.44 -1.69
N LEU A 67 -2.38 6.79 -2.65
CA LEU A 67 -1.81 5.46 -2.53
C LEU A 67 -0.29 5.51 -2.72
N ASP A 68 0.43 5.11 -1.70
CA ASP A 68 1.89 5.03 -1.65
C ASP A 68 2.34 3.56 -1.85
N ILE A 69 3.15 3.29 -2.87
CA ILE A 69 3.57 1.93 -3.25
C ILE A 69 5.09 1.79 -3.21
N ARG A 70 5.56 0.75 -2.52
CA ARG A 70 6.95 0.27 -2.54
C ARG A 70 6.97 -1.19 -2.94
N TRP A 71 7.89 -1.56 -3.82
CA TRP A 71 8.04 -2.94 -4.29
C TRP A 71 9.51 -3.29 -4.43
N PHE A 72 9.91 -4.46 -3.95
CA PHE A 72 11.30 -4.89 -3.88
C PHE A 72 11.54 -6.13 -4.74
N THR A 73 12.78 -6.33 -5.21
CA THR A 73 13.13 -7.47 -6.09
C THR A 73 13.02 -8.82 -5.38
N THR A 74 12.93 -8.81 -4.05
CA THR A 74 12.66 -9.94 -3.16
C THR A 74 11.17 -10.32 -3.10
N GLY A 75 10.31 -9.54 -3.76
CA GLY A 75 8.85 -9.66 -3.72
C GLY A 75 8.23 -9.09 -2.46
N TYR A 76 8.99 -8.45 -1.58
CA TYR A 76 8.41 -7.64 -0.49
C TYR A 76 7.77 -6.38 -1.07
N PHE A 77 6.79 -5.85 -0.35
CA PHE A 77 6.08 -4.65 -0.76
C PHE A 77 5.39 -3.96 0.42
N SER A 78 5.03 -2.70 0.22
CA SER A 78 4.11 -1.96 1.07
C SER A 78 3.20 -1.13 0.17
N LEU A 79 1.90 -1.25 0.36
CA LEU A 79 0.89 -0.39 -0.25
C LEU A 79 0.17 0.33 0.88
N HIS A 80 0.28 1.66 0.93
CA HIS A 80 -0.27 2.49 2.00
C HIS A 80 -1.28 3.47 1.43
N TYR A 81 -2.54 3.27 1.78
CA TYR A 81 -3.62 4.15 1.38
C TYR A 81 -3.95 5.13 2.52
N VAL A 82 -4.08 6.40 2.18
CA VAL A 82 -4.25 7.53 3.10
C VAL A 82 -5.35 8.45 2.62
N GLU A 83 -6.24 8.85 3.53
CA GLU A 83 -7.27 9.86 3.36
C GLU A 83 -7.04 11.01 4.35
N GLU A 84 -7.12 12.26 3.88
CA GLU A 84 -7.12 13.46 4.73
C GLU A 84 -8.55 13.97 4.91
N HIS A 85 -9.05 14.07 6.17
CA HIS A 85 -10.41 14.51 6.48
C HIS A 85 -10.43 15.94 7.05
N ASN A 86 -11.55 16.65 6.88
CA ASN A 86 -11.72 18.06 7.29
C ASN A 86 -11.53 18.32 8.80
N ASP A 87 -11.84 17.33 9.63
CA ASP A 87 -11.72 17.37 11.10
C ASP A 87 -10.29 17.15 11.60
N ARG A 88 -9.32 17.03 10.68
CA ARG A 88 -7.92 16.64 10.93
C ARG A 88 -7.76 15.20 11.39
N ASP A 89 -8.80 14.37 11.27
CA ASP A 89 -8.62 12.94 11.41
C ASP A 89 -7.97 12.36 10.16
N HIS A 90 -7.06 11.44 10.40
CA HIS A 90 -6.37 10.68 9.36
C HIS A 90 -7.03 9.32 9.29
N TRP A 91 -7.37 8.89 8.08
CA TRP A 91 -7.77 7.51 7.84
C TRP A 91 -6.71 6.86 6.97
N GLU A 92 -6.15 5.74 7.44
CA GLU A 92 -5.12 5.00 6.72
C GLU A 92 -5.24 3.50 6.91
N CYS A 93 -4.80 2.75 5.89
CA CYS A 93 -4.61 1.31 5.96
C CYS A 93 -3.43 0.87 5.09
N ARG A 94 -2.86 -0.31 5.38
CA ARG A 94 -1.65 -0.77 4.70
C ARG A 94 -1.67 -2.26 4.40
N TRP A 95 -1.20 -2.65 3.22
CA TRP A 95 -0.93 -4.03 2.84
C TRP A 95 0.57 -4.21 2.76
N ASP A 96 1.12 -4.93 3.73
CA ASP A 96 2.56 -5.05 3.91
C ASP A 96 2.99 -6.51 3.76
N ARG A 97 4.01 -6.73 2.94
CA ARG A 97 4.74 -7.98 2.88
C ARG A 97 6.21 -7.71 3.14
N HIS A 98 6.73 -8.15 4.27
CA HIS A 98 8.12 -7.92 4.65
C HIS A 98 8.69 -9.06 5.49
N PRO A 99 10.03 -9.15 5.66
CA PRO A 99 10.66 -10.04 6.62
C PRO A 99 10.05 -9.86 8.00
N ASN A 100 9.59 -10.95 8.62
CA ASN A 100 9.22 -10.97 10.02
C ASN A 100 9.57 -12.34 10.60
N ALA A 101 10.14 -12.37 11.80
CA ALA A 101 10.51 -13.58 12.52
C ALA A 101 9.33 -14.20 13.30
N HIS A 102 8.21 -13.48 13.47
CA HIS A 102 7.19 -13.81 14.48
C HIS A 102 5.75 -13.91 13.97
N ASN A 103 5.44 -13.58 12.71
CA ASN A 103 4.10 -13.67 12.13
C ASN A 103 4.11 -14.12 10.65
N THR A 104 2.93 -14.15 10.01
CA THR A 104 2.87 -14.33 8.56
C THR A 104 3.52 -13.13 7.87
N ARG A 105 4.35 -13.40 6.85
CA ARG A 105 5.13 -12.36 6.15
C ARG A 105 4.25 -11.30 5.48
N LEU A 106 2.95 -11.55 5.31
CA LEU A 106 1.96 -10.72 4.64
C LEU A 106 0.84 -10.37 5.62
N HIS A 107 0.60 -9.10 5.87
CA HIS A 107 -0.40 -8.64 6.82
C HIS A 107 -1.06 -7.34 6.36
N PHE A 108 -2.23 -7.10 6.92
CA PHE A 108 -3.01 -5.88 6.72
C PHE A 108 -3.02 -5.06 8.00
N HIS A 109 -2.63 -3.79 7.89
CA HIS A 109 -2.81 -2.81 8.94
C HIS A 109 -4.20 -2.17 8.79
N GLU A 110 -5.06 -2.39 9.77
CA GLU A 110 -6.46 -2.00 9.69
C GLU A 110 -6.66 -0.49 9.87
N PRO A 111 -7.63 0.10 9.16
CA PRO A 111 -8.05 1.46 9.40
C PRO A 111 -8.77 1.62 10.74
N PRO A 112 -8.87 2.86 11.27
CA PRO A 112 -8.46 4.12 10.63
C PRO A 112 -7.00 4.50 10.86
N SER A 113 -6.27 3.82 11.75
CA SER A 113 -4.95 4.27 12.22
C SER A 113 -3.78 3.39 11.76
N ALA A 114 -4.03 2.33 10.99
CA ALA A 114 -3.02 1.33 10.61
C ALA A 114 -2.26 0.72 11.81
N THR A 115 -2.83 0.76 13.02
CA THR A 115 -2.18 0.24 14.25
C THR A 115 -2.51 -1.21 14.52
N GLU A 116 -3.76 -1.62 14.28
CA GLU A 116 -4.19 -3.00 14.41
C GLU A 116 -3.68 -3.79 13.20
N ILE A 117 -3.15 -4.99 13.43
CA ILE A 117 -2.52 -5.82 12.39
C ILE A 117 -3.18 -7.18 12.38
N VAL A 118 -3.61 -7.59 11.18
CA VAL A 118 -4.18 -8.92 10.94
C VAL A 118 -3.38 -9.64 9.86
N ASP A 119 -3.22 -10.96 10.02
CA ASP A 119 -2.62 -11.80 8.98
C ASP A 119 -3.48 -11.72 7.71
N LEU A 120 -2.82 -11.69 6.55
CA LEU A 120 -3.48 -11.57 5.26
C LEU A 120 -3.02 -12.70 4.34
N GLU A 121 -4.00 -13.34 3.69
CA GLU A 121 -3.75 -14.27 2.60
C GLU A 121 -4.23 -13.65 1.29
N LEU A 122 -3.36 -13.68 0.27
CA LEU A 122 -3.70 -13.28 -1.09
C LEU A 122 -3.63 -14.51 -2.01
N PRO A 123 -4.56 -14.63 -2.98
CA PRO A 123 -4.57 -15.76 -3.91
C PRO A 123 -3.36 -15.76 -4.86
N SER A 124 -2.72 -14.60 -5.05
CA SER A 124 -1.54 -14.40 -5.87
C SER A 124 -0.69 -13.27 -5.30
N LEU A 125 0.62 -13.40 -5.42
CA LEU A 125 1.60 -12.36 -5.09
C LEU A 125 2.16 -11.67 -6.34
N HIS A 126 1.58 -11.94 -7.52
CA HIS A 126 1.95 -11.23 -8.73
C HIS A 126 1.57 -9.74 -8.59
N PRO A 127 2.43 -8.78 -8.98
CA PRO A 127 2.20 -7.36 -8.71
C PRO A 127 0.84 -6.83 -9.19
N LEU A 128 0.39 -7.26 -10.36
CA LEU A 128 -0.91 -6.83 -10.91
C LEU A 128 -2.10 -7.39 -10.13
N ASP A 129 -1.97 -8.58 -9.56
CA ASP A 129 -3.04 -9.19 -8.76
C ASP A 129 -3.14 -8.49 -7.40
N VAL A 130 -1.99 -8.23 -6.76
CA VAL A 130 -1.93 -7.45 -5.51
C VAL A 130 -2.50 -6.05 -5.72
N TYR A 131 -2.09 -5.37 -6.79
CA TYR A 131 -2.66 -4.08 -7.19
C TYR A 131 -4.18 -4.16 -7.35
N GLY A 132 -4.69 -5.14 -8.10
CA GLY A 132 -6.12 -5.32 -8.33
C GLY A 132 -6.90 -5.51 -7.02
N THR A 133 -6.37 -6.30 -6.08
CA THR A 133 -6.98 -6.47 -4.75
C THR A 133 -7.03 -5.16 -3.98
N VAL A 134 -5.90 -4.46 -3.87
CA VAL A 134 -5.81 -3.19 -3.12
C VAL A 134 -6.73 -2.13 -3.74
N PHE A 135 -6.68 -1.96 -5.05
CA PHE A 135 -7.46 -0.94 -5.73
C PHE A 135 -8.96 -1.21 -5.66
N THR A 136 -9.37 -2.49 -5.70
CA THR A 136 -10.76 -2.88 -5.44
C THR A 136 -11.21 -2.49 -4.04
N ALA A 137 -10.36 -2.71 -3.01
CA ALA A 137 -10.67 -2.32 -1.65
C ALA A 137 -10.81 -0.79 -1.49
N ILE A 138 -9.94 -0.02 -2.13
CA ILE A 138 -10.02 1.46 -2.14
C ILE A 138 -11.32 1.92 -2.84
N ALA A 139 -11.63 1.38 -4.02
CA ALA A 139 -12.86 1.74 -4.73
C ALA A 139 -14.12 1.39 -3.92
N GLN A 140 -14.11 0.27 -3.19
CA GLN A 140 -15.19 -0.11 -2.27
C GLN A 140 -15.30 0.87 -1.09
N ARG A 141 -14.18 1.28 -0.50
CA ARG A 141 -14.14 2.28 0.57
C ARG A 141 -14.75 3.61 0.12
N VAL A 142 -14.35 4.11 -1.05
CA VAL A 142 -14.91 5.33 -1.65
C VAL A 142 -16.42 5.19 -1.86
N LYS A 143 -16.90 4.05 -2.36
CA LYS A 143 -18.34 3.81 -2.52
C LYS A 143 -19.09 3.80 -1.17
N THR A 144 -18.51 3.19 -0.14
CA THR A 144 -19.11 3.14 1.20
C THR A 144 -19.22 4.53 1.81
N LEU A 145 -18.21 5.40 1.63
CA LEU A 145 -18.23 6.79 2.09
C LEU A 145 -19.48 7.54 1.59
N TRP A 146 -19.79 7.44 0.30
CA TRP A 146 -21.01 8.01 -0.27
C TRP A 146 -22.32 7.38 0.25
N SER A 147 -22.27 6.12 0.68
CA SER A 147 -23.45 5.42 1.21
C SER A 147 -23.72 5.76 2.68
N THR A 148 -22.71 6.25 3.41
CA THR A 148 -22.83 6.65 4.82
C THR A 148 -23.18 8.12 5.00
N GLU A 149 -22.96 8.96 3.98
CA GLU A 149 -23.30 10.39 4.00
C GLU A 149 -24.61 10.74 3.29
N GLY A 150 -25.20 9.81 2.52
CA GLY A 150 -26.52 9.95 1.90
C GLY A 150 -27.66 9.48 2.79
#